data_AF-A0A2M8FNB0-F1
#
_entry.id   AF-A0A2M8FNB0-F1
#
_cell.length_a   1.000
_cell.length_b   1.000
_cell.length_c   1.000
_cell.angle_alpha   90.00
_cell.angle_beta   90.00
_cell.angle_gamma   90.00
#
_symmetry.space_group_name_H-M   'P 1'
#
loop_
_entity.id
_entity.type
_entity.pdbx_description
1 polymer ?
#
loop_
_entity_poly.entity_id
_entity_poly.type
_entity_poly.pdbx_seq_one_letter_code
_entity_poly.pdbx_strand_id
1 'polypeptide(L)'
;MKTFILLLFAFVFTHAQIATEEDKQICKSKFDLAVSDSLSSKPIGDVITAIGKSFLGLNYEAFTLEKGEKETLVVHLTGLDCTTFLENCVVFSRCIKKGKTSFEDYTKELEFVRYRDGKMGEYPSRLHYFSDWIFTNTKKNIVEDVTKSFGGEPIKFKVGYMTKHPESYRQLKENEKYITIVAKQEKA
;
A
#
# COMPACT_ATOMS: atom_id res chain seq x y z
N MET A 1 -36.06 -5.28 41.09
CA MET A 1 -34.74 -5.09 40.43
C MET A 1 -34.97 -5.04 38.93
N LYS A 2 -34.75 -3.88 38.30
CA LYS A 2 -34.87 -3.73 36.84
C LYS A 2 -33.50 -4.06 36.22
N THR A 3 -33.41 -5.17 35.51
CA THR A 3 -32.20 -5.59 34.81
C THR A 3 -31.98 -4.67 33.61
N PHE A 4 -30.96 -3.81 33.67
CA PHE A 4 -30.51 -3.00 32.53
C PHE A 4 -29.61 -3.86 31.66
N ILE A 5 -30.06 -4.19 30.45
CA ILE A 5 -29.23 -4.84 29.41
C ILE A 5 -28.47 -3.72 28.69
N LEU A 6 -27.17 -3.65 28.91
CA LEU A 6 -26.28 -2.73 28.20
C LEU A 6 -25.94 -3.36 26.83
N LEU A 7 -26.61 -2.93 25.76
CA LEU A 7 -26.26 -3.29 24.40
C LEU A 7 -24.98 -2.55 24.00
N LEU A 8 -23.86 -3.25 24.04
CA LEU A 8 -22.58 -2.77 23.53
C LEU A 8 -22.63 -2.77 21.99
N PHE A 9 -22.97 -1.63 21.39
CA PHE A 9 -22.79 -1.43 19.95
C PHE A 9 -21.29 -1.35 19.67
N ALA A 10 -20.70 -2.46 19.23
CA ALA A 10 -19.38 -2.43 18.61
C ALA A 10 -19.52 -1.68 17.28
N PHE A 11 -19.09 -0.41 17.25
CA PHE A 11 -18.89 0.31 16.00
C PHE A 11 -17.77 -0.38 15.22
N VAL A 12 -18.13 -1.30 14.33
CA VAL A 12 -17.21 -1.79 13.31
C VAL A 12 -17.06 -0.65 12.31
N PHE A 13 -16.01 0.17 12.48
CA PHE A 13 -15.58 1.11 11.46
C PHE A 13 -15.05 0.29 10.28
N THR A 14 -15.94 -0.08 9.35
CA THR A 14 -15.49 -0.49 8.02
C THR A 14 -14.94 0.78 7.36
N HIS A 15 -13.61 0.85 7.23
CA HIS A 15 -13.04 1.87 6.36
C HIS A 15 -13.58 1.59 4.96
N ALA A 16 -14.13 2.61 4.31
CA ALA A 16 -14.53 2.48 2.92
C ALA A 16 -13.31 2.02 2.12
N GLN A 17 -13.50 0.99 1.31
CA GLN A 17 -12.51 0.50 0.36
C GLN A 17 -13.14 0.48 -1.02
N ILE A 18 -12.36 0.83 -2.04
CA ILE A 18 -12.80 0.77 -3.43
C ILE A 18 -12.12 -0.44 -4.05
N ALA A 19 -12.93 -1.42 -4.43
CA ALA A 19 -12.49 -2.63 -5.12
C ALA A 19 -13.63 -3.17 -5.98
N THR A 20 -13.32 -3.61 -7.19
CA THR A 20 -14.28 -4.29 -8.07
C THR A 20 -14.36 -5.79 -7.74
N GLU A 21 -15.36 -6.49 -8.27
CA GLU A 21 -15.40 -7.96 -8.17
C GLU A 21 -14.25 -8.62 -8.93
N GLU A 22 -13.79 -8.01 -10.03
CA GLU A 22 -12.63 -8.47 -10.78
C GLU A 22 -11.34 -8.36 -9.94
N ASP A 23 -11.17 -7.27 -9.18
CA ASP A 23 -10.03 -7.14 -8.25
C ASP A 23 -10.03 -8.26 -7.21
N LYS A 24 -11.20 -8.61 -6.67
CA LYS A 24 -11.33 -9.72 -5.70
C LYS A 24 -10.98 -11.06 -6.34
N GLN A 25 -11.40 -11.29 -7.59
CA GLN A 25 -11.07 -12.50 -8.34
C GLN A 25 -9.58 -12.59 -8.65
N ILE A 26 -8.94 -11.49 -9.04
CA ILE A 26 -7.49 -11.43 -9.26
C ILE A 26 -6.75 -11.68 -7.94
N CYS A 27 -7.18 -11.05 -6.85
CA CYS A 27 -6.62 -11.29 -5.52
C CYS A 27 -6.70 -12.78 -5.14
N LYS A 28 -7.86 -13.41 -5.35
CA LYS A 28 -8.05 -14.84 -5.10
C LYS A 28 -7.11 -15.67 -5.97
N SER A 29 -6.98 -15.36 -7.26
CA SER A 29 -6.13 -16.13 -8.17
C SER A 29 -4.65 -16.07 -7.79
N LYS A 30 -4.18 -14.97 -7.20
CA LYS A 30 -2.81 -14.89 -6.64
C LYS A 30 -2.61 -15.82 -5.45
N PHE A 31 -3.61 -15.97 -4.59
CA PHE A 31 -3.55 -16.93 -3.49
C PHE A 31 -3.72 -18.38 -3.96
N ASP A 32 -4.55 -18.64 -4.97
CA ASP A 32 -4.66 -19.96 -5.60
C ASP A 32 -3.33 -20.39 -6.21
N LEU A 33 -2.63 -19.48 -6.92
CA LEU A 33 -1.27 -19.68 -7.42
C LEU A 33 -0.29 -20.00 -6.28
N ALA A 34 -0.42 -19.31 -5.14
CA ALA A 34 0.45 -19.56 -3.99
C ALA A 34 0.29 -20.97 -3.42
N VAL A 35 -0.94 -21.51 -3.46
CA VAL A 35 -1.23 -22.89 -3.06
C VAL A 35 -0.70 -23.88 -4.08
N SER A 36 -0.98 -23.68 -5.38
CA SER A 36 -0.54 -24.61 -6.44
C SER A 36 0.97 -24.77 -6.47
N ASP A 37 1.70 -23.67 -6.30
CA ASP A 37 3.15 -23.63 -6.44
C ASP A 37 3.88 -23.80 -5.11
N SER A 38 3.14 -24.11 -4.03
CA SER A 38 3.64 -24.25 -2.66
C SER A 38 4.50 -23.06 -2.23
N LEU A 39 4.08 -21.83 -2.57
CA LEU A 39 4.90 -20.63 -2.34
C LEU A 39 5.11 -20.34 -0.85
N SER A 40 4.19 -20.76 0.03
CA SER A 40 4.32 -20.54 1.47
C SER A 40 5.58 -21.19 2.08
N SER A 41 6.07 -22.29 1.52
CA SER A 41 7.29 -22.98 1.97
C SER A 41 8.57 -22.40 1.37
N LYS A 42 8.49 -21.57 0.33
CA LYS A 42 9.65 -21.01 -0.36
C LYS A 42 10.26 -19.81 0.39
N PRO A 43 11.55 -19.48 0.16
CA PRO A 43 12.15 -18.22 0.57
C PRO A 43 11.35 -17.00 0.08
N ILE A 44 11.29 -15.94 0.86
CA ILE A 44 10.47 -14.75 0.54
C ILE A 44 10.81 -14.13 -0.82
N GLY A 45 12.10 -14.12 -1.20
CA GLY A 45 12.54 -13.61 -2.51
C GLY A 45 11.95 -14.40 -3.69
N ASP A 46 11.80 -15.72 -3.54
CA ASP A 46 11.20 -16.58 -4.55
C ASP A 46 9.69 -16.36 -4.63
N VAL A 47 9.03 -16.12 -3.49
CA VAL A 47 7.60 -15.77 -3.45
C VAL A 47 7.36 -14.44 -4.15
N ILE A 48 8.15 -13.41 -3.83
CA ILE A 48 8.07 -12.09 -4.48
C ILE A 48 8.27 -12.22 -5.99
N THR A 49 9.25 -13.02 -6.41
CA THR A 49 9.54 -13.26 -7.84
C THR A 49 8.37 -13.96 -8.53
N ALA A 50 7.79 -15.00 -7.92
CA ALA A 50 6.66 -15.72 -8.49
C ALA A 50 5.42 -14.83 -8.62
N ILE A 51 5.10 -14.03 -7.59
CA ILE A 51 4.02 -13.06 -7.64
C ILE A 51 4.28 -11.99 -8.69
N GLY A 52 5.48 -11.43 -8.75
CA GLY A 52 5.84 -10.43 -9.77
C GLY A 52 5.66 -10.98 -11.19
N LYS A 53 6.11 -12.21 -11.45
CA LYS A 53 5.91 -12.88 -12.75
C LYS A 53 4.44 -13.12 -13.08
N SER A 54 3.58 -13.29 -12.08
CA SER A 54 2.14 -13.47 -12.30
C SER A 54 1.43 -12.22 -12.84
N PHE A 55 2.09 -11.06 -12.85
CA PHE A 55 1.58 -9.81 -13.44
C PHE A 55 2.16 -9.54 -14.84
N LEU A 56 2.98 -10.44 -15.40
CA LEU A 56 3.48 -10.28 -16.76
C LEU A 56 2.30 -10.22 -17.75
N GLY A 57 2.35 -9.24 -18.65
CA GLY A 57 1.28 -8.96 -19.61
C GLY A 57 0.14 -8.08 -19.07
N LEU A 58 0.17 -7.69 -17.78
CA LEU A 58 -0.77 -6.71 -17.25
C LEU A 58 -0.48 -5.31 -17.84
N ASN A 59 -1.54 -4.57 -18.13
CA ASN A 59 -1.42 -3.21 -18.66
C ASN A 59 -0.82 -2.25 -17.62
N TYR A 60 -0.03 -1.31 -18.13
CA TYR A 60 0.39 -0.16 -17.34
C TYR A 60 -0.75 0.85 -17.24
N GLU A 61 -1.10 1.28 -16.03
CA GLU A 61 -2.15 2.28 -15.80
C GLU A 61 -1.74 3.25 -14.70
N ALA A 62 -1.66 4.54 -15.03
CA ALA A 62 -1.33 5.60 -14.09
C ALA A 62 -2.59 6.13 -13.38
N PHE A 63 -2.40 6.76 -12.21
CA PHE A 63 -3.45 7.43 -11.44
C PHE A 63 -4.60 6.52 -10.98
N THR A 64 -4.36 5.22 -10.89
CA THR A 64 -5.36 4.21 -10.49
C THR A 64 -5.87 4.42 -9.07
N LEU A 65 -5.04 5.00 -8.20
CA LEU A 65 -5.38 5.30 -6.80
C LEU A 65 -6.13 6.62 -6.61
N GLU A 66 -6.22 7.48 -7.65
CA GLU A 66 -6.75 8.85 -7.52
C GLU A 66 -8.29 8.90 -7.64
N LYS A 67 -8.97 8.05 -6.88
CA LYS A 67 -10.44 7.87 -6.92
C LYS A 67 -11.14 8.65 -5.80
N GLY A 68 -12.33 9.18 -6.10
CA GLY A 68 -13.18 9.87 -5.13
C GLY A 68 -12.65 11.24 -4.69
N GLU A 69 -13.31 11.87 -3.73
CA GLU A 69 -12.90 13.16 -3.15
C GLU A 69 -12.02 12.99 -1.89
N LYS A 70 -12.19 11.87 -1.17
CA LYS A 70 -11.46 11.56 0.06
C LYS A 70 -10.51 10.40 -0.18
N GLU A 71 -9.36 10.43 0.49
CA GLU A 71 -8.44 9.30 0.50
C GLU A 71 -9.17 8.06 1.04
N THR A 72 -9.10 7.00 0.26
CA THR A 72 -9.79 5.73 0.47
C THR A 72 -8.86 4.62 0.02
N LEU A 73 -8.90 3.46 0.67
CA LEU A 73 -8.06 2.35 0.27
C LEU A 73 -8.57 1.80 -1.07
N VAL A 74 -7.84 2.11 -2.14
CA VAL A 74 -8.14 1.61 -3.49
C VAL A 74 -7.35 0.33 -3.76
N VAL A 75 -8.08 -0.74 -4.07
CA VAL A 75 -7.55 -1.96 -4.67
C VAL A 75 -7.84 -1.90 -6.16
N HIS A 76 -6.78 -1.90 -6.97
CA HIS A 76 -6.86 -1.93 -8.43
C HIS A 76 -5.78 -2.90 -8.93
N LEU A 77 -6.21 -4.06 -9.43
CA LEU A 77 -5.35 -5.19 -9.82
C LEU A 77 -5.47 -5.51 -11.32
N THR A 78 -6.31 -4.78 -12.06
CA THR A 78 -6.52 -4.93 -13.52
C THR A 78 -5.56 -4.07 -14.36
N GLY A 79 -4.84 -3.15 -13.74
CA GLY A 79 -3.77 -2.36 -14.32
C GLY A 79 -2.87 -1.82 -13.20
N LEU A 80 -1.56 -1.67 -13.43
CA LEU A 80 -0.65 -1.23 -12.36
C LEU A 80 0.35 -0.22 -12.91
N ASP A 81 0.71 0.76 -12.09
CA ASP A 81 1.93 1.55 -12.28
C ASP A 81 3.12 0.88 -11.59
N CYS A 82 4.31 1.51 -11.66
CA CYS A 82 5.53 0.94 -11.08
C CYS A 82 5.44 0.77 -9.55
N THR A 83 4.82 1.71 -8.84
CA THR A 83 4.72 1.70 -7.38
C THR A 83 3.69 0.68 -6.92
N THR A 84 2.49 0.70 -7.49
CA THR A 84 1.42 -0.23 -7.17
C THR A 84 1.79 -1.67 -7.54
N PHE A 85 2.56 -1.89 -8.61
CA PHE A 85 3.16 -3.19 -8.91
C PHE A 85 4.08 -3.69 -7.79
N LEU A 86 5.03 -2.85 -7.35
CA LEU A 86 5.95 -3.18 -6.26
C LEU A 86 5.18 -3.49 -4.96
N GLU A 87 4.24 -2.62 -4.57
CA GLU A 87 3.43 -2.79 -3.38
C GLU A 87 2.68 -4.11 -3.40
N ASN A 88 2.02 -4.44 -4.51
CA ASN A 88 1.28 -5.68 -4.66
C ASN A 88 2.18 -6.91 -4.54
N CYS A 89 3.37 -6.89 -5.15
CA CYS A 89 4.33 -7.99 -5.00
C CYS A 89 4.72 -8.20 -3.53
N VAL A 90 4.96 -7.12 -2.79
CA VAL A 90 5.31 -7.17 -1.36
C VAL A 90 4.12 -7.65 -0.51
N VAL A 91 2.93 -7.09 -0.73
CA VAL A 91 1.70 -7.38 0.02
C VAL A 91 1.31 -8.84 -0.12
N PHE A 92 1.15 -9.35 -1.35
CA PHE A 92 0.79 -10.75 -1.58
C PHE A 92 1.82 -11.70 -0.95
N SER A 93 3.11 -11.43 -1.16
CA SER A 93 4.16 -12.31 -0.63
C SER A 93 4.16 -12.37 0.89
N ARG A 94 3.90 -11.25 1.57
CA ARG A 94 3.80 -11.20 3.02
C ARG A 94 2.54 -11.90 3.53
N CYS A 95 1.40 -11.70 2.89
CA CYS A 95 0.17 -12.43 3.16
C CYS A 95 0.38 -13.96 3.07
N ILE A 96 1.01 -14.43 1.99
CA ILE A 96 1.35 -15.83 1.77
C ILE A 96 2.26 -16.38 2.89
N LYS A 97 3.35 -15.66 3.23
CA LYS A 97 4.25 -16.09 4.32
C LYS A 97 3.60 -16.07 5.70
N LYS A 98 2.57 -15.24 5.90
CA LYS A 98 1.78 -15.18 7.14
C LYS A 98 0.64 -16.21 7.18
N GLY A 99 0.40 -16.98 6.11
CA GLY A 99 -0.75 -17.88 6.01
C GLY A 99 -2.09 -17.15 5.95
N LYS A 100 -2.10 -15.89 5.52
CA LYS A 100 -3.26 -15.00 5.48
C LYS A 100 -3.69 -14.78 4.03
N THR A 101 -4.73 -15.47 3.59
CA THR A 101 -5.08 -15.58 2.16
C THR A 101 -6.50 -15.12 1.84
N SER A 102 -7.12 -14.33 2.72
CA SER A 102 -8.40 -13.71 2.43
C SER A 102 -8.21 -12.33 1.78
N PHE A 103 -9.24 -11.84 1.08
CA PHE A 103 -9.24 -10.48 0.54
C PHE A 103 -9.11 -9.43 1.66
N GLU A 104 -9.74 -9.68 2.80
CA GLU A 104 -9.67 -8.83 4.00
C GLU A 104 -8.25 -8.79 4.61
N ASP A 105 -7.52 -9.90 4.57
CA ASP A 105 -6.12 -9.92 4.99
C ASP A 105 -5.23 -9.13 4.03
N TYR A 106 -5.49 -9.27 2.72
CA TYR A 106 -4.79 -8.53 1.68
C TYR A 106 -5.01 -7.02 1.84
N THR A 107 -6.23 -6.55 2.07
CA THR A 107 -6.52 -5.11 2.23
C THR A 107 -5.85 -4.54 3.48
N LYS A 108 -5.85 -5.27 4.59
CA LYS A 108 -5.11 -4.89 5.82
C LYS A 108 -3.61 -4.78 5.58
N GLU A 109 -3.03 -5.73 4.85
CA GLU A 109 -1.60 -5.69 4.56
C GLU A 109 -1.26 -4.58 3.55
N LEU A 110 -2.14 -4.32 2.57
CA LEU A 110 -2.01 -3.21 1.64
C LEU A 110 -2.03 -1.86 2.35
N GLU A 111 -3.00 -1.64 3.24
CA GLU A 111 -3.05 -0.43 4.07
C GLU A 111 -1.77 -0.29 4.90
N PHE A 112 -1.35 -1.39 5.53
CA PHE A 112 -0.16 -1.43 6.36
C PHE A 112 1.11 -1.08 5.58
N VAL A 113 1.22 -1.42 4.30
CA VAL A 113 2.37 -1.10 3.44
C VAL A 113 2.31 0.33 2.89
N ARG A 114 1.16 0.72 2.33
CA ARG A 114 0.98 1.94 1.52
C ARG A 114 0.95 3.23 2.33
N TYR A 115 0.48 3.16 3.57
CA TYR A 115 0.26 4.36 4.40
C TYR A 115 1.31 4.51 5.50
N ARG A 116 1.54 5.76 5.88
CA ARG A 116 2.36 6.13 7.03
C ARG A 116 1.78 5.52 8.29
N ASP A 117 2.66 5.00 9.15
CA ASP A 117 2.29 4.28 10.38
C ASP A 117 1.37 3.07 10.15
N GLY A 118 1.21 2.64 8.89
CA GLY A 118 0.36 1.53 8.49
C GLY A 118 -1.13 1.81 8.64
N LYS A 119 -1.55 3.09 8.68
CA LYS A 119 -2.94 3.49 8.85
C LYS A 119 -3.33 4.54 7.82
N MET A 120 -4.39 4.27 7.09
CA MET A 120 -4.98 5.23 6.16
C MET A 120 -5.54 6.42 6.94
N GLY A 121 -5.11 7.61 6.53
CA GLY A 121 -5.68 8.89 6.95
C GLY A 121 -6.13 9.67 5.72
N GLU A 122 -5.81 10.96 5.66
CA GLU A 122 -6.07 11.79 4.48
C GLU A 122 -4.97 11.62 3.43
N TYR A 123 -5.09 12.26 2.26
CA TYR A 123 -4.15 12.10 1.14
C TYR A 123 -2.65 12.15 1.51
N PRO A 124 -2.18 13.06 2.40
CA PRO A 124 -0.77 13.09 2.82
C PRO A 124 -0.33 11.92 3.72
N SER A 125 -1.24 11.03 4.14
CA SER A 125 -0.89 9.80 4.86
C SER A 125 -0.33 8.72 3.93
N ARG A 126 -0.65 8.78 2.62
CA ARG A 126 -0.08 7.86 1.62
C ARG A 126 1.40 8.20 1.37
N LEU A 127 2.23 7.18 1.22
CA LEU A 127 3.67 7.33 1.04
C LEU A 127 4.02 7.67 -0.42
N HIS A 128 3.93 8.95 -0.79
CA HIS A 128 4.11 9.41 -2.19
C HIS A 128 5.57 9.49 -2.63
N TYR A 129 6.49 9.86 -1.74
CA TYR A 129 7.92 9.87 -2.04
C TYR A 129 8.50 8.49 -1.77
N PHE A 130 9.16 7.89 -2.77
CA PHE A 130 9.68 6.53 -2.63
C PHE A 130 10.76 6.41 -1.54
N SER A 131 11.54 7.46 -1.31
CA SER A 131 12.48 7.52 -0.17
C SER A 131 11.77 7.40 1.18
N ASP A 132 10.62 8.05 1.33
CA ASP A 132 9.78 7.97 2.52
C ASP A 132 9.01 6.64 2.61
N TRP A 133 8.63 6.06 1.46
CA TRP A 133 8.12 4.70 1.38
C TRP A 133 9.14 3.69 1.94
N ILE A 134 10.41 3.76 1.49
CA ILE A 134 11.50 2.91 2.00
C ILE A 134 11.69 3.16 3.50
N PHE A 135 11.91 4.41 3.90
CA PHE A 135 12.15 4.76 5.31
C PHE A 135 11.06 4.28 6.25
N THR A 136 9.79 4.52 5.89
CA THR A 136 8.65 4.11 6.70
C THR A 136 8.47 2.60 6.69
N ASN A 137 8.64 1.92 5.55
CA ASN A 137 8.53 0.47 5.49
C ASN A 137 9.71 -0.27 6.13
N THR A 138 10.90 0.33 6.21
CA THR A 138 12.00 -0.17 7.05
C THR A 138 11.67 -0.07 8.53
N LYS A 139 11.12 1.06 9.00
CA LYS A 139 10.64 1.20 10.39
C LYS A 139 9.54 0.19 10.74
N LYS A 140 8.70 -0.17 9.77
CA LYS A 140 7.65 -1.21 9.91
C LYS A 140 8.19 -2.65 9.79
N ASN A 141 9.50 -2.86 9.65
CA ASN A 141 10.13 -4.17 9.41
C ASN A 141 9.53 -4.90 8.19
N ILE A 142 9.24 -4.16 7.12
CA ILE A 142 8.72 -4.70 5.86
C ILE A 142 9.84 -4.91 4.85
N VAL A 143 10.73 -3.93 4.73
CA VAL A 143 11.90 -3.95 3.84
C VAL A 143 13.16 -3.60 4.61
N GLU A 144 14.30 -4.07 4.12
CA GLU A 144 15.62 -3.71 4.62
C GLU A 144 16.35 -2.90 3.55
N ASP A 145 16.94 -1.77 3.94
CA ASP A 145 17.84 -1.02 3.07
C ASP A 145 19.22 -1.68 3.08
N VAL A 146 19.48 -2.48 2.04
CA VAL A 146 20.75 -3.19 1.84
C VAL A 146 21.80 -2.33 1.13
N THR A 147 21.49 -1.10 0.71
CA THR A 147 22.37 -0.32 -0.17
C THR A 147 23.74 -0.07 0.45
N LYS A 148 23.78 0.20 1.77
CA LYS A 148 25.03 0.39 2.51
C LYS A 148 25.92 -0.86 2.52
N SER A 149 25.36 -2.06 2.61
CA SER A 149 26.15 -3.30 2.64
C SER A 149 26.81 -3.60 1.29
N PHE A 150 26.27 -3.04 0.21
CA PHE A 150 26.85 -3.10 -1.14
C PHE A 150 27.78 -1.91 -1.48
N GLY A 151 28.17 -1.10 -0.49
CA GLY A 151 29.06 0.05 -0.70
C GLY A 151 28.36 1.32 -1.18
N GLY A 152 27.04 1.41 -1.00
CA GLY A 152 26.30 2.63 -1.27
C GLY A 152 26.65 3.75 -0.29
N GLU A 153 26.78 4.96 -0.84
CA GLU A 153 27.09 6.17 -0.07
C GLU A 153 25.82 6.91 0.36
N PRO A 154 25.78 7.51 1.58
CA PRO A 154 24.63 8.28 2.04
C PRO A 154 24.32 9.46 1.12
N ILE A 155 23.06 9.57 0.70
CA ILE A 155 22.55 10.72 -0.06
C ILE A 155 21.59 11.50 0.82
N LYS A 156 21.83 12.81 0.96
CA LYS A 156 20.84 13.71 1.56
C LYS A 156 19.81 14.10 0.50
N PHE A 157 18.67 13.42 0.51
CA PHE A 157 17.57 13.74 -0.39
C PHE A 157 17.06 15.17 -0.16
N LYS A 158 16.90 15.92 -1.24
CA LYS A 158 16.18 17.19 -1.26
C LYS A 158 14.87 16.99 -2.02
N VAL A 159 13.84 16.54 -1.32
CA VAL A 159 12.49 16.38 -1.86
C VAL A 159 11.72 17.70 -1.77
N GLY A 160 10.69 17.88 -2.59
CA GLY A 160 10.02 19.18 -2.74
C GLY A 160 9.20 19.35 -4.01
N TYR A 161 9.06 18.30 -4.83
CA TYR A 161 8.40 18.42 -6.13
C TYR A 161 6.89 18.66 -5.97
N MET A 162 6.23 17.88 -5.12
CA MET A 162 4.78 17.96 -4.92
C MET A 162 4.33 19.35 -4.47
N THR A 163 5.05 19.98 -3.53
CA THR A 163 4.67 21.31 -3.03
C THR A 163 5.08 22.47 -3.95
N LYS A 164 6.07 22.26 -4.83
CA LYS A 164 6.43 23.21 -5.90
C LYS A 164 5.50 23.13 -7.10
N HIS A 165 4.80 22.02 -7.27
CA HIS A 165 3.91 21.72 -8.40
C HIS A 165 2.54 21.22 -7.95
N PRO A 166 1.83 21.90 -7.02
CA PRO A 166 0.56 21.41 -6.49
C PRO A 166 -0.52 21.26 -7.59
N GLU A 167 -0.43 22.00 -8.69
CA GLU A 167 -1.30 21.90 -9.86
C GLU A 167 -1.24 20.55 -10.57
N SER A 168 -0.15 19.79 -10.39
CA SER A 168 0.04 18.46 -10.96
C SER A 168 -0.73 17.37 -10.19
N TYR A 169 -1.26 17.70 -9.00
CA TYR A 169 -1.91 16.75 -8.10
C TYR A 169 -3.28 17.29 -7.71
N ARG A 170 -4.35 16.64 -8.19
CA ARG A 170 -5.74 17.07 -7.93
C ARG A 170 -5.99 17.36 -6.44
N GLN A 171 -5.57 16.46 -5.57
CA GLN A 171 -5.75 16.57 -4.12
C GLN A 171 -4.99 17.75 -3.50
N LEU A 172 -3.83 18.13 -4.04
CA LEU A 172 -3.07 19.29 -3.54
C LEU A 172 -3.65 20.59 -4.08
N LYS A 173 -4.01 20.61 -5.36
CA LYS A 173 -4.68 21.74 -6.00
C LYS A 173 -5.98 22.12 -5.30
N GLU A 174 -6.75 21.13 -4.86
CA GLU A 174 -8.06 21.33 -4.23
C GLU A 174 -7.96 21.55 -2.70
N ASN A 175 -6.79 21.35 -2.09
CA ASN A 175 -6.65 21.43 -0.64
C ASN A 175 -5.27 21.95 -0.18
N GLU A 176 -5.19 23.25 0.07
CA GLU A 176 -3.97 23.94 0.54
C GLU A 176 -3.43 23.41 1.88
N LYS A 177 -4.30 22.84 2.73
CA LYS A 177 -3.86 22.22 4.00
C LYS A 177 -2.97 21.01 3.72
N TYR A 178 -3.25 20.25 2.65
CA TYR A 178 -2.39 19.13 2.26
C TYR A 178 -1.01 19.60 1.81
N ILE A 179 -0.92 20.73 1.09
CA ILE A 179 0.37 21.33 0.71
C ILE A 179 1.20 21.63 1.97
N THR A 180 0.58 22.20 3.00
CA THR A 180 1.27 22.50 4.27
C THR A 180 1.77 21.22 4.98
N ILE A 181 1.01 20.14 4.93
CA ILE A 181 1.40 18.86 5.54
C ILE A 181 2.55 18.23 4.75
N VAL A 182 2.44 18.14 3.42
CA VAL A 182 3.47 17.58 2.54
C VAL A 182 4.76 18.40 2.63
N ALA A 183 4.68 19.74 2.73
CA ALA A 183 5.86 20.60 2.91
C ALA A 183 6.62 20.34 4.21
N LYS A 184 5.94 19.87 5.27
CA LYS A 184 6.62 19.43 6.50
C LYS A 184 7.28 18.07 6.31
N GLN A 185 6.61 17.14 5.61
CA GLN A 185 7.15 15.83 5.29
C GLN A 185 8.40 15.92 4.39
N GLU A 186 8.41 16.83 3.43
CA GLU A 186 9.57 17.06 2.54
C GLU A 186 10.80 17.63 3.24
N LYS A 187 10.63 18.21 4.43
CA LYS A 187 11.71 18.79 5.24
C LYS A 187 12.24 17.87 6.34
N ALA A 188 11.51 16.80 6.64
CA ALA A 188 11.83 15.84 7.71
C ALA A 188 12.97 14.91 7.30
#